data_AF-A0A6I1ZPJ0-F1
#
_entry.id   AF-A0A6I1ZPJ0-F1
#
_cell.length_a   1.000
_cell.length_b   1.000
_cell.length_c   1.000
_cell.angle_alpha   90.00
_cell.angle_beta   90.00
_cell.angle_gamma   90.00
#
_symmetry.space_group_name_H-M   'P 1'
#
loop_
_entity.id
_entity.type
_entity.pdbx_description
1 polymer ?
#
loop_
_entity_poly.entity_id
_entity_poly.type
_entity_poly.pdbx_seq_one_letter_code
_entity_poly.pdbx_strand_id
1 'polypeptide(L)' 'MKSITRQKSLEEIAEQLTNLDHVFIVGCGTCTTMTKTGGIDQVVEMKDRLLEIDKRVSGWTVIPIACD' A
#
# COMPACT_ATOMS: atom_id res chain seq x y z
N MET A 1 -5.71 17.16 -12.00
CA MET A 1 -6.73 16.69 -11.04
C MET A 1 -5.97 16.10 -9.84
N LYS A 2 -6.09 16.68 -8.64
CA LYS A 2 -5.47 16.09 -7.43
C LYS A 2 -6.51 15.16 -6.81
N SER A 3 -6.33 13.85 -6.94
CA SER A 3 -7.14 12.90 -6.17
C SER A 3 -6.87 13.12 -4.68
N ILE A 4 -7.92 13.27 -3.88
CA ILE A 4 -7.83 13.32 -2.42
C ILE A 4 -8.09 11.90 -1.94
N THR A 5 -7.02 11.18 -1.63
CA THR A 5 -7.05 9.83 -1.10
C THR A 5 -6.83 9.86 0.41
N ARG A 6 -7.30 8.82 1.12
CA ARG A 6 -7.03 8.59 2.54
C ARG A 6 -6.56 7.15 2.73
N GLN A 7 -5.59 6.96 3.61
CA GLN A 7 -5.12 5.63 4.00
C GLN A 7 -6.23 4.88 4.74
N LYS A 8 -6.54 3.65 4.28
CA LYS A 8 -7.43 2.72 4.99
C LYS A 8 -6.83 2.32 6.33
N SER A 9 -7.67 1.93 7.29
CA SER A 9 -7.16 1.34 8.53
C SER A 9 -6.50 -0.02 8.23
N LEU A 10 -5.58 -0.45 9.09
CA LEU A 10 -4.98 -1.77 8.95
C LEU A 10 -6.01 -2.89 9.15
N GLU A 11 -7.00 -2.67 10.01
CA GLU A 11 -8.10 -3.62 10.21
C GLU A 11 -8.90 -3.85 8.93
N GLU A 12 -9.29 -2.77 8.23
CA GLU A 12 -10.00 -2.86 6.95
C GLU A 12 -9.15 -3.59 5.90
N ILE A 13 -7.85 -3.32 5.86
CA ILE A 13 -6.92 -3.99 4.94
C ILE A 13 -6.79 -5.47 5.30
N ALA A 14 -6.65 -5.81 6.58
CA ALA A 14 -6.53 -7.19 7.05
C ALA A 14 -7.78 -8.00 6.71
N GLU A 15 -8.96 -7.42 6.91
CA GLU A 15 -10.24 -8.01 6.54
C GLU A 15 -10.31 -8.24 5.02
N GLN A 16 -9.92 -7.25 4.20
CA GLN A 16 -9.87 -7.37 2.74
C GLN A 16 -8.88 -8.44 2.25
N LEU A 17 -7.86 -8.75 3.05
CA LEU A 17 -6.86 -9.77 2.77
C LEU A 17 -7.19 -11.13 3.42
N THR A 18 -8.39 -11.31 3.97
CA THR A 18 -8.80 -12.59 4.57
C THR A 18 -8.76 -13.68 3.50
N ASN A 19 -8.10 -14.81 3.80
CA ASN A 19 -7.81 -15.93 2.88
C ASN A 19 -6.78 -15.65 1.77
N LEU A 20 -6.07 -14.53 1.81
CA LEU A 20 -4.92 -14.26 0.95
C LEU A 20 -3.64 -14.37 1.77
N ASP A 21 -2.80 -15.35 1.45
CA ASP A 21 -1.56 -15.61 2.21
C ASP A 21 -0.38 -14.77 1.73
N HIS A 22 -0.35 -14.46 0.43
CA HIS A 22 0.74 -13.75 -0.23
C HIS A 22 0.24 -12.46 -0.88
N VAL A 23 1.00 -11.38 -0.68
CA VAL A 23 0.70 -10.06 -1.24
C VAL A 23 1.94 -9.46 -1.90
N PHE A 24 1.70 -8.60 -2.90
CA PHE A 24 2.70 -7.74 -3.50
C PHE A 24 2.20 -6.31 -3.42
N ILE A 25 3.03 -5.38 -2.98
CA ILE A 25 2.61 -4.00 -2.70
C ILE A 25 3.08 -3.07 -3.82
N VAL A 26 2.19 -2.26 -4.37
CA VAL A 26 2.51 -1.29 -5.42
C VAL A 26 2.09 0.11 -4.97
N GLY A 27 3.03 1.05 -4.96
CA GLY A 27 2.78 2.48 -4.76
C GLY A 27 2.95 3.29 -6.05
N CYS A 28 2.61 4.58 -5.96
CA CYS A 28 2.72 5.54 -7.06
C CYS A 28 3.46 6.82 -6.61
N GLY A 29 4.39 7.29 -7.44
CA GLY A 29 5.26 8.44 -7.18
C GLY A 29 4.60 9.82 -7.32
N THR A 30 3.31 9.89 -7.70
CA THR A 30 2.61 11.16 -7.93
C THR A 30 1.55 11.49 -6.86
N CYS A 31 0.27 11.33 -7.15
CA CYS A 31 -0.83 11.85 -6.33
C CYS A 31 -0.84 11.22 -4.93
N THR A 32 -0.63 9.90 -4.82
CA THR A 32 -0.62 9.18 -3.53
C THR A 32 0.62 9.46 -2.69
N THR A 33 1.75 9.81 -3.33
CA THR A 33 2.95 10.29 -2.61
C THR A 33 2.67 11.67 -2.01
N MET A 34 2.09 12.59 -2.79
CA MET A 34 1.75 13.94 -2.33
C MET A 34 0.72 13.93 -1.20
N THR A 35 -0.22 12.99 -1.20
CA THR A 35 -1.23 12.83 -0.14
C THR A 35 -0.81 11.89 0.99
N LYS A 36 0.40 11.31 0.94
CA LYS A 36 0.93 10.35 1.93
C LYS A 36 0.02 9.13 2.15
N THR A 37 -0.45 8.52 1.05
CA THR A 37 -1.35 7.35 1.08
C THR A 37 -0.86 6.19 0.22
N GLY A 38 0.31 6.31 -0.40
CA GLY A 38 0.84 5.28 -1.29
C GLY A 38 2.14 5.66 -1.97
N GLY A 39 2.93 6.54 -1.34
CA GLY A 39 4.32 6.77 -1.73
C GLY A 39 5.25 5.74 -1.08
N ILE A 40 6.56 5.92 -1.26
CA ILE A 40 7.59 5.00 -0.76
C ILE A 40 7.48 4.76 0.74
N ASP A 41 7.32 5.80 1.54
CA ASP A 41 7.21 5.68 3.00
C ASP A 41 5.99 4.84 3.39
N GLN A 42 4.84 5.07 2.74
CA GLN A 42 3.61 4.32 3.02
C GLN A 42 3.69 2.87 2.56
N VAL A 43 4.36 2.60 1.44
CA VAL A 43 4.58 1.23 0.94
C VAL A 43 5.47 0.45 1.89
N VAL A 44 6.55 1.05 2.38
CA VAL A 44 7.46 0.42 3.35
C VAL A 44 6.76 0.19 4.68
N GLU A 45 6.03 1.19 5.20
CA GLU A 45 5.22 1.04 6.42
C GLU A 45 4.19 -0.09 6.27
N MET A 46 3.46 -0.13 5.15
CA MET A 46 2.48 -1.19 4.89
C MET A 46 3.12 -2.57 4.82
N LYS A 47 4.29 -2.67 4.18
CA LYS A 47 5.06 -3.92 4.12
C LYS A 47 5.39 -4.42 5.53
N ASP A 48 5.86 -3.56 6.42
CA ASP A 48 6.18 -3.93 7.81
C ASP A 48 4.91 -4.34 8.58
N ARG A 49 3.83 -3.56 8.49
CA ARG A 49 2.55 -3.86 9.16
C ARG A 49 1.90 -5.16 8.68
N LEU A 50 2.03 -5.49 7.40
CA LEU A 50 1.49 -6.74 6.85
C LEU A 50 2.31 -7.95 7.33
N LEU A 51 3.64 -7.81 7.46
CA LEU A 51 4.49 -8.84 8.05
C LEU A 51 4.15 -9.09 9.53
N GLU A 52 3.77 -8.06 10.28
CA GLU A 52 3.35 -8.16 11.69
C GLU A 52 2.03 -8.93 11.88
N ILE A 53 1.16 -8.98 10.87
CA ILE A 53 -0.11 -9.71 10.90
C ILE A 53 -0.06 -11.04 10.14
N ASP A 54 1.13 -11.66 10.10
CA ASP A 54 1.41 -12.96 9.48
C ASP A 54 1.10 -13.05 7.97
N LYS A 55 1.06 -11.91 7.25
CA LYS A 55 0.97 -11.91 5.79
C LYS A 55 2.35 -12.01 5.17
N ARG A 56 2.46 -12.79 4.09
CA ARG A 56 3.71 -12.90 3.34
C ARG A 56 3.80 -11.83 2.26
N VAL A 57 4.71 -10.87 2.44
CA VAL A 57 5.00 -9.88 1.39
C VAL A 57 6.05 -10.44 0.43
N SER A 58 5.63 -10.73 -0.79
CA SER A 58 6.48 -11.27 -1.87
C SER A 58 7.45 -10.23 -2.46
N GLY A 59 7.12 -8.95 -2.29
CA GLY A 59 7.91 -7.82 -2.76
C GLY A 59 7.09 -6.54 -2.75
N TRP A 60 7.73 -5.43 -3.06
CA TRP A 60 7.07 -4.15 -3.21
C TRP A 60 7.79 -3.28 -4.24
N THR A 61 7.07 -2.33 -4.83
CA THR A 61 7.65 -1.32 -5.73
C THR A 61 6.86 -0.02 -5.67
N VAL A 62 7.48 1.06 -6.14
CA VAL A 62 6.82 2.34 -6.39
C VAL A 62 7.09 2.73 -7.83
N ILE A 63 6.03 2.75 -8.64
CA ILE A 63 6.14 3.18 -10.04
C ILE A 63 6.02 4.69 -10.14
N PRO A 64 6.63 5.34 -11.17
CA PRO A 64 6.58 6.78 -11.31
C PRO A 64 5.13 7.30 -11.38
N ILE A 65 4.31 6.71 -12.24
CA ILE A 65 2.91 7.06 -12.48
C ILE A 65 2.10 5.77 -12.70
N ALA A 66 0.97 5.64 -12.01
CA ALA A 66 0.07 4.48 -12.11
C ALA A 66 -1.21 4.74 -12.93
N CYS A 67 -1.57 6.01 -13.13
CA CYS A 67 -2.76 6.44 -13.84
C CYS A 67 -2.39 7.27 -15.07
N ASP A 68 -3.04 7.01 -16.21
CA ASP A 68 -2.95 7.85 -17.42
C ASP A 68 -3.84 9.09 -17.33
#